data_AF-I2NI65-F1
#
_entry.id   AF-I2NI65-F1
#
_cell.length_a   1.000
_cell.length_b   1.000
_cell.length_c   1.000
_cell.angle_alpha   90.00
_cell.angle_beta   90.00
_cell.angle_gamma   90.00
#
_symmetry.space_group_name_H-M   'P 1'
#
loop_
_entity.id
_entity.type
_entity.pdbx_description
1 polymer ?
#
loop_
_entity_poly.entity_id
_entity_poly.type
_entity_poly.pdbx_seq_one_letter_code
_entity_poly.pdbx_strand_id
1 'polypeptide(L)'
;MSWQAKEIMPSVEEAAKHHFNEIWYYRVARFHNLEERKEYLDSVRKEHPNFYHTYIDGPKKVSAEWYKQMQTKYPWNLEVEVDGGEWNGEYYMEFANTERWTAIGKERVEEEKKAMKAMPTYIKIWLIDKETGNRWGIRLHPFKTEEQEQNDYKIIYDDARLNGLYKIFQQAFPGRTRAHNISTPSINQFATLKLKFDDHFELTEAYLQKDGQKFVLPDAEIHQRYEINNTAYY
;
A
#
# COMPACT_ATOMS: atom_id res chain seq x y z
N MET A 1 16.06 -12.63 24.51
CA MET A 1 16.93 -12.12 23.42
C MET A 1 16.12 -11.14 22.59
N SER A 2 16.57 -9.89 22.45
CA SER A 2 15.85 -8.93 21.63
C SER A 2 16.11 -9.22 20.16
N TRP A 3 15.05 -9.60 19.45
CA TRP A 3 15.06 -9.73 18.00
C TRP A 3 15.16 -8.31 17.43
N GLN A 4 16.36 -7.86 17.06
CA GLN A 4 16.43 -6.84 16.01
C GLN A 4 15.82 -7.48 14.77
N ALA A 5 14.72 -6.92 14.28
CA ALA A 5 14.10 -7.40 13.05
C ALA A 5 15.17 -7.38 11.96
N LYS A 6 15.55 -8.55 11.44
CA LYS A 6 16.28 -8.60 10.18
C LYS A 6 15.31 -8.08 9.13
N GLU A 7 15.67 -6.97 8.50
CA GLU A 7 14.98 -6.43 7.33
C GLU A 7 14.86 -7.55 6.29
N ILE A 8 13.62 -7.99 6.00
CA ILE A 8 13.34 -9.01 4.98
C ILE A 8 13.19 -8.27 3.66
N MET A 9 14.29 -8.14 2.93
CA MET A 9 14.29 -7.78 1.52
C MET A 9 14.12 -9.05 0.67
N PRO A 10 13.29 -9.02 -0.39
CA PRO A 10 13.28 -10.10 -1.38
C PRO A 10 14.68 -10.29 -1.98
N SER A 11 15.01 -11.52 -2.39
CA SER A 11 16.27 -11.76 -3.08
C SER A 11 16.29 -11.01 -4.42
N VAL A 12 17.48 -10.69 -4.92
CA VAL A 12 17.64 -10.10 -6.27
C VAL A 12 17.00 -11.01 -7.33
N GLU A 13 17.04 -12.33 -7.13
CA GLU A 13 16.39 -13.33 -8.00
C GLU A 13 14.86 -13.26 -7.97
N GLU A 14 14.26 -13.08 -6.78
CA GLU A 14 12.82 -12.84 -6.68
C GLU A 14 12.47 -11.49 -7.31
N ALA A 15 13.34 -10.49 -7.14
CA ALA A 15 13.13 -9.19 -7.72
C ALA A 15 13.15 -9.20 -9.25
N ALA A 16 14.02 -10.01 -9.84
CA ALA A 16 14.14 -10.19 -11.27
C ALA A 16 12.88 -10.81 -11.91
N LYS A 17 12.08 -11.59 -11.16
CA LYS A 17 10.86 -12.22 -11.69
C LYS A 17 9.72 -11.23 -11.97
N HIS A 18 9.72 -10.06 -11.32
CA HIS A 18 8.71 -9.03 -11.56
C HIS A 18 9.22 -8.01 -12.60
N HIS A 19 9.45 -8.49 -13.83
CA HIS A 19 10.02 -7.77 -14.98
C HIS A 19 9.36 -6.43 -15.37
N PHE A 20 8.24 -6.04 -14.76
CA PHE A 20 7.52 -4.80 -15.06
C PHE A 20 7.97 -3.59 -14.22
N ASN A 21 8.94 -3.74 -13.33
CA ASN A 21 9.43 -2.64 -12.49
C ASN A 21 10.96 -2.67 -12.38
N GLU A 22 11.67 -2.22 -13.42
CA GLU A 22 13.14 -2.13 -13.42
C GLU A 22 13.67 -1.29 -12.26
N ILE A 23 12.97 -0.20 -11.91
CA ILE A 23 13.30 0.65 -10.76
C ILE A 23 13.30 -0.17 -9.47
N TRP A 24 12.37 -1.11 -9.34
CA TRP A 24 12.32 -2.02 -8.19
C TRP A 24 13.51 -2.96 -8.14
N TYR A 25 13.83 -3.61 -9.25
CA TYR A 25 14.99 -4.51 -9.35
C TYR A 25 16.27 -3.78 -8.91
N TYR A 26 16.53 -2.59 -9.45
CA TYR A 26 17.71 -1.81 -9.10
C TYR A 26 17.70 -1.35 -7.64
N ARG A 27 16.54 -1.01 -7.08
CA ARG A 27 16.42 -0.65 -5.65
C ARG A 27 16.76 -1.85 -4.76
N VAL A 28 16.25 -3.05 -5.05
CA VAL A 28 16.57 -4.29 -4.31
C VAL A 28 18.04 -4.66 -4.46
N ALA A 29 18.58 -4.61 -5.68
CA ALA A 29 19.99 -4.89 -5.94
C ALA A 29 20.91 -3.96 -5.14
N ARG A 30 20.61 -2.66 -5.10
CA ARG A 30 21.32 -1.65 -4.30
C ARG A 30 21.28 -1.94 -2.80
N PHE A 31 20.16 -2.48 -2.29
CA PHE A 31 20.04 -2.85 -0.88
C PHE A 31 20.90 -4.06 -0.49
N HIS A 32 21.13 -5.00 -1.42
CA HIS A 32 22.02 -6.15 -1.20
C HIS A 32 23.51 -5.80 -1.39
N ASN A 33 23.81 -4.62 -1.94
CA ASN A 33 25.16 -4.07 -1.98
C ASN A 33 25.54 -3.42 -0.64
N LEU A 34 26.49 -4.03 0.07
CA LEU A 34 26.89 -3.61 1.41
C LEU A 34 27.51 -2.21 1.45
N GLU A 35 28.20 -1.78 0.39
CA GLU A 35 28.81 -0.45 0.30
C GLU A 35 27.74 0.63 0.11
N GLU A 36 26.85 0.45 -0.87
CA GLU A 36 25.76 1.39 -1.15
C GLU A 36 24.77 1.47 0.02
N ARG A 37 24.54 0.35 0.73
CA ARG A 37 23.74 0.33 1.96
C ARG A 37 24.38 1.16 3.07
N LYS A 38 25.71 1.07 3.21
CA LYS A 38 26.45 1.86 4.21
C LYS A 38 26.35 3.35 3.87
N GLU A 39 26.55 3.72 2.61
CA GLU A 39 26.39 5.10 2.13
C GLU A 39 24.99 5.65 2.38
N TYR A 40 23.94 4.86 2.10
CA TYR A 40 22.56 5.24 2.42
C TYR A 40 22.34 5.45 3.91
N LEU A 41 22.85 4.56 4.77
CA LEU A 41 22.70 4.72 6.22
C LEU A 41 23.45 5.97 6.73
N ASP A 42 24.62 6.26 6.17
CA ASP A 42 25.38 7.47 6.48
C ASP A 42 24.65 8.74 6.00
N SER A 43 24.01 8.71 4.83
CA SER A 43 23.20 9.85 4.34
C SER A 43 21.95 10.06 5.20
N VAL A 44 21.21 8.99 5.53
CA VAL A 44 20.02 9.08 6.40
C VAL A 44 20.41 9.58 7.80
N ARG A 45 21.55 9.14 8.35
CA ARG A 45 22.06 9.64 9.63
C ARG A 45 22.32 11.14 9.58
N LYS A 46 22.86 11.66 8.46
CA LYS A 46 23.20 13.07 8.28
C LYS A 46 21.97 13.95 7.99
N GLU A 47 21.09 13.50 7.10
CA GLU A 47 19.98 14.28 6.56
C GLU A 47 18.70 14.15 7.40
N HIS A 48 18.51 13.00 8.06
CA HIS A 48 17.34 12.71 8.88
C HIS A 48 17.75 12.14 10.25
N PRO A 49 18.53 12.89 11.05
CA PRO A 49 19.12 12.38 12.29
C PRO A 49 18.07 11.90 13.30
N ASN A 50 16.93 12.59 13.41
CA ASN A 50 15.84 12.18 14.31
C ASN A 50 15.23 10.84 13.89
N PHE A 51 15.03 10.61 12.59
CA PHE A 51 14.55 9.33 12.08
C PHE A 51 15.58 8.22 12.35
N TYR A 52 16.85 8.48 12.04
CA TYR A 52 17.94 7.53 12.26
C TYR A 52 18.05 7.11 13.74
N HIS A 53 18.11 8.07 14.65
CA HIS A 53 18.22 7.79 16.09
C HIS A 53 16.94 7.24 16.70
N THR A 54 15.77 7.44 16.10
CA THR A 54 14.53 6.86 16.64
C THR A 54 14.34 5.42 16.20
N TYR A 55 14.59 5.12 14.93
CA TYR A 55 14.15 3.86 14.30
C TYR A 55 15.29 2.91 13.91
N ILE A 56 16.53 3.41 13.79
CA ILE A 56 17.68 2.61 13.36
C ILE A 56 18.63 2.35 14.55
N ASP A 57 19.04 3.41 15.24
CA ASP A 57 20.03 3.36 16.33
C ASP A 57 19.41 3.49 17.74
N GLY A 58 18.11 3.80 17.80
CA GLY A 58 17.38 4.07 19.04
C GLY A 58 16.94 2.85 19.84
N PRO A 59 16.38 3.09 21.04
CA PRO A 59 15.85 2.02 21.89
C PRO A 59 14.54 1.41 21.34
N LYS A 60 13.93 2.02 20.31
CA LYS A 60 12.67 1.53 19.72
C LYS A 60 12.94 0.22 18.99
N LYS A 61 12.62 -0.90 19.65
CA LYS A 61 12.70 -2.24 19.06
C LYS A 61 11.37 -2.60 18.41
N VAL A 62 11.45 -3.10 17.17
CA VAL A 62 10.27 -3.62 16.47
C VAL A 62 9.68 -4.77 17.27
N SER A 63 8.40 -4.68 17.63
CA SER A 63 7.74 -5.80 18.29
C SER A 63 7.54 -6.92 17.27
N ALA A 64 7.90 -8.15 17.65
CA ALA A 64 7.72 -9.31 16.78
C ALA A 64 6.24 -9.51 16.40
N GLU A 65 5.32 -9.13 17.29
CA GLU A 65 3.88 -9.22 17.04
C GLU A 65 3.41 -8.16 16.04
N TRP A 66 3.86 -6.92 16.13
CA TRP A 66 3.55 -5.87 15.14
C TRP A 66 4.08 -6.27 13.76
N TYR A 67 5.29 -6.83 13.70
CA TYR A 67 5.86 -7.33 12.47
C TYR A 67 5.05 -8.48 11.85
N LYS A 68 4.58 -9.43 12.67
CA LYS A 68 3.69 -10.52 12.20
C LYS A 68 2.33 -9.99 11.74
N GLN A 69 1.80 -8.95 12.39
CA GLN A 69 0.55 -8.31 12.00
C GLN A 69 0.64 -7.72 10.59
N MET A 70 1.74 -7.03 10.28
CA MET A 70 2.02 -6.52 8.92
C MET A 70 2.00 -7.59 7.84
N GLN A 71 2.45 -8.79 8.18
CA GLN A 71 2.47 -9.91 7.23
C GLN A 71 1.11 -10.58 7.01
N THR A 72 0.05 -10.13 7.69
CA THR A 72 -1.29 -10.70 7.54
C THR A 72 -1.92 -10.23 6.23
N LYS A 73 -2.36 -11.17 5.39
CA LYS A 73 -3.15 -10.88 4.20
C LYS A 73 -4.63 -11.07 4.51
N TYR A 74 -5.47 -10.25 3.90
CA TYR A 74 -6.92 -10.20 4.10
C TYR A 74 -7.63 -10.46 2.75
N PRO A 75 -8.77 -11.17 2.74
CA PRO A 75 -9.57 -11.33 1.53
C PRO A 75 -10.34 -10.05 1.26
N TRP A 76 -9.82 -9.17 0.42
CA TRP A 76 -10.53 -7.96 0.03
C TRP A 76 -10.18 -7.53 -1.39
N ASN A 77 -11.12 -6.79 -2.01
CA ASN A 77 -11.03 -6.28 -3.36
C ASN A 77 -11.28 -4.78 -3.41
N LEU A 78 -10.71 -4.09 -4.40
CA LEU A 78 -10.95 -2.67 -4.62
C LEU A 78 -12.19 -2.49 -5.52
N GLU A 79 -13.07 -1.58 -5.13
CA GLU A 79 -14.16 -1.07 -5.96
C GLU A 79 -14.13 0.46 -5.92
N VAL A 80 -14.23 1.08 -7.10
CA VAL A 80 -14.21 2.53 -7.25
C VAL A 80 -15.52 2.97 -7.88
N GLU A 81 -16.18 3.92 -7.23
CA GLU A 81 -17.43 4.54 -7.66
C GLU A 81 -17.15 6.03 -7.89
N VAL A 82 -17.57 6.55 -9.03
CA VAL A 82 -17.28 7.93 -9.44
C VAL A 82 -18.54 8.54 -10.03
N ASP A 83 -19.01 9.63 -9.46
CA ASP A 83 -20.06 10.45 -10.04
C ASP A 83 -19.48 11.23 -11.22
N GLY A 84 -20.22 11.38 -12.32
CA GLY A 84 -19.75 12.12 -13.51
C GLY A 84 -18.58 11.48 -14.29
N GLY A 85 -18.01 10.38 -13.81
CA GLY A 85 -16.86 9.71 -14.44
C GLY A 85 -16.97 8.19 -14.51
N GLU A 86 -15.86 7.54 -14.83
CA GLU A 86 -15.69 6.10 -14.75
C GLU A 86 -14.29 5.71 -14.27
N TRP A 87 -14.19 4.60 -13.55
CA TRP A 87 -12.92 3.97 -13.23
C TRP A 87 -12.48 3.09 -14.39
N ASN A 88 -11.26 3.26 -14.89
CA ASN A 88 -10.70 2.43 -15.98
C ASN A 88 -10.44 0.96 -15.57
N GLY A 89 -10.66 0.60 -14.30
CA GLY A 89 -10.43 -0.76 -13.81
C GLY A 89 -8.96 -1.12 -13.73
N GLU A 90 -8.09 -0.14 -13.51
CA GLU A 90 -6.65 -0.31 -13.28
C GLU A 90 -6.29 0.31 -11.93
N TYR A 91 -5.36 -0.32 -11.20
CA TYR A 91 -4.83 0.27 -9.97
C TYR A 91 -3.41 -0.21 -9.64
N TYR A 92 -2.64 0.68 -9.02
CA TYR A 92 -1.38 0.34 -8.39
C TYR A 92 -1.54 0.44 -6.87
N MET A 93 -0.99 -0.52 -6.15
CA MET A 93 -1.04 -0.54 -4.69
C MET A 93 0.30 -0.87 -4.05
N GLU A 94 0.54 -0.20 -2.94
CA GLU A 94 1.55 -0.61 -1.97
C GLU A 94 0.86 -1.14 -0.74
N PHE A 95 1.47 -2.13 -0.09
CA PHE A 95 0.88 -2.79 1.07
C PHE A 95 1.76 -2.64 2.30
N ALA A 96 1.10 -2.72 3.47
CA ALA A 96 1.71 -2.74 4.79
C ALA A 96 2.40 -4.09 5.09
N ASN A 97 3.24 -4.60 4.18
CA ASN A 97 3.90 -5.91 4.29
C ASN A 97 5.33 -5.86 3.68
N THR A 98 6.11 -6.93 3.84
CA THR A 98 7.40 -7.16 3.15
C THR A 98 7.24 -7.36 1.64
N GLU A 99 6.05 -7.75 1.20
CA GLU A 99 5.65 -7.71 -0.20
C GLU A 99 5.42 -6.24 -0.59
N ARG A 100 6.47 -5.58 -1.06
CA ARG A 100 6.38 -4.21 -1.59
C ARG A 100 6.08 -4.25 -3.09
N TRP A 101 5.17 -3.37 -3.52
CA TRP A 101 4.89 -3.02 -4.92
C TRP A 101 4.23 -4.10 -5.78
N THR A 102 2.91 -4.25 -5.66
CA THR A 102 2.11 -4.99 -6.64
C THR A 102 1.40 -3.99 -7.55
N ALA A 103 2.00 -3.70 -8.71
CA ALA A 103 1.24 -3.10 -9.81
C ALA A 103 0.23 -4.15 -10.29
N ILE A 104 -1.06 -3.84 -10.16
CA ILE A 104 -2.14 -4.70 -10.66
C ILE A 104 -2.67 -4.04 -11.93
N GLY A 105 -2.05 -4.40 -13.06
CA GLY A 105 -2.53 -4.00 -14.37
C GLY A 105 -3.91 -4.60 -14.67
N LYS A 106 -4.59 -4.04 -15.67
CA LYS A 106 -5.96 -4.41 -16.08
C LYS A 106 -6.11 -5.92 -16.31
N GLU A 107 -5.06 -6.53 -16.83
CA GLU A 107 -4.96 -7.95 -17.14
C GLU A 107 -4.97 -8.88 -15.92
N ARG A 108 -4.63 -8.36 -14.73
CA ARG A 108 -4.60 -9.14 -13.49
C ARG A 108 -5.74 -8.84 -12.53
N VAL A 109 -6.59 -7.84 -12.80
CA VAL A 109 -7.67 -7.44 -11.88
C VAL A 109 -8.62 -8.59 -11.55
N GLU A 110 -8.98 -9.42 -12.53
CA GLU A 110 -9.86 -10.57 -12.30
C GLU A 110 -9.22 -11.70 -11.48
N GLU A 111 -7.91 -11.88 -11.61
CA GLU A 111 -7.15 -12.82 -10.76
C GLU A 111 -7.03 -12.28 -9.34
N GLU A 112 -6.72 -10.98 -9.23
CA GLU A 112 -6.53 -10.29 -7.97
C GLU A 112 -7.84 -10.20 -7.19
N LYS A 113 -9.01 -10.19 -7.84
CA LYS A 113 -10.32 -10.30 -7.15
C LYS A 113 -10.46 -11.55 -6.27
N LYS A 114 -9.64 -12.57 -6.49
CA LYS A 114 -9.64 -13.83 -5.72
C LYS A 114 -8.40 -13.97 -4.85
N ALA A 115 -7.49 -12.99 -4.88
CA ALA A 115 -6.25 -13.01 -4.12
C ALA A 115 -6.40 -12.27 -2.80
N MET A 116 -5.85 -12.85 -1.73
CA MET A 116 -5.71 -12.15 -0.46
C MET A 116 -4.59 -11.13 -0.56
N LYS A 117 -4.83 -9.93 -0.04
CA LYS A 117 -3.89 -8.81 -0.09
C LYS A 117 -3.63 -8.30 1.32
N ALA A 118 -2.42 -7.84 1.59
CA ALA A 118 -2.18 -7.09 2.82
C ALA A 118 -2.95 -5.75 2.80
N MET A 119 -2.94 -5.01 3.90
CA MET A 119 -3.64 -3.71 3.94
C MET A 119 -2.93 -2.72 3.00
N PRO A 120 -3.66 -1.90 2.23
CA PRO A 120 -3.03 -0.92 1.36
C PRO A 120 -2.43 0.20 2.20
N THR A 121 -1.19 0.59 1.90
CA THR A 121 -0.60 1.83 2.41
C THR A 121 -0.68 2.95 1.40
N TYR A 122 -0.80 2.62 0.12
CA TYR A 122 -0.88 3.60 -0.97
C TYR A 122 -1.73 3.01 -2.08
N ILE A 123 -2.59 3.84 -2.67
CA ILE A 123 -3.48 3.46 -3.75
C ILE A 123 -3.35 4.50 -4.86
N LYS A 124 -3.11 4.03 -6.07
CA LYS A 124 -3.15 4.84 -7.29
C LYS A 124 -4.15 4.24 -8.25
N ILE A 125 -5.09 5.06 -8.72
CA ILE A 125 -6.15 4.67 -9.65
C ILE A 125 -6.21 5.66 -10.81
N TRP A 126 -6.95 5.27 -11.84
CA TRP A 126 -7.18 6.09 -13.02
C TRP A 126 -8.66 6.29 -13.26
N LEU A 127 -9.09 7.55 -13.23
CA LEU A 127 -10.47 7.95 -13.51
C LEU A 127 -10.55 8.62 -14.87
N ILE A 128 -11.69 8.50 -15.53
CA ILE A 128 -11.98 9.13 -16.81
C ILE A 128 -13.20 10.04 -16.60
N ASP A 129 -13.04 11.30 -16.97
CA ASP A 129 -14.14 12.27 -17.02
C ASP A 129 -15.00 11.96 -18.25
N LYS A 130 -16.31 11.74 -18.04
CA LYS A 130 -17.22 11.37 -19.13
C LYS A 130 -17.56 12.54 -20.05
N GLU A 131 -17.49 13.78 -19.57
CA GLU A 131 -17.78 14.96 -20.36
C GLU A 131 -16.60 15.32 -21.27
N THR A 132 -15.39 15.32 -20.72
CA THR A 132 -14.19 15.75 -21.44
C THR A 132 -13.42 14.59 -22.09
N GLY A 133 -13.60 13.36 -21.61
CA GLY A 133 -12.78 12.21 -21.98
C GLY A 133 -11.38 12.22 -21.35
N ASN A 134 -11.07 13.20 -20.51
CA ASN A 134 -9.75 13.35 -19.91
C ASN A 134 -9.49 12.25 -18.88
N ARG A 135 -8.27 11.68 -18.93
CA ARG A 135 -7.83 10.66 -17.98
C ARG A 135 -7.07 11.32 -16.83
N TRP A 136 -7.43 10.98 -15.60
CA TRP A 136 -6.83 11.50 -14.39
C TRP A 136 -6.17 10.40 -13.59
N GLY A 137 -4.95 10.65 -13.12
CA GLY A 137 -4.29 9.83 -12.11
C GLY A 137 -4.62 10.36 -10.72
N ILE A 138 -5.20 9.51 -9.88
CA ILE A 138 -5.49 9.83 -8.48
C ILE A 138 -4.59 8.97 -7.60
N ARG A 139 -3.93 9.60 -6.63
CA ARG A 139 -3.07 8.93 -5.64
C ARG A 139 -3.54 9.30 -4.25
N LEU A 140 -3.70 8.30 -3.39
CA LEU A 140 -4.23 8.46 -2.04
C LEU A 140 -3.59 7.49 -1.04
N HIS A 141 -3.63 7.89 0.22
CA HIS A 141 -3.34 7.03 1.36
C HIS A 141 -4.65 6.71 2.10
N PRO A 142 -4.89 5.46 2.54
CA PRO A 142 -6.10 5.10 3.29
C PRO A 142 -5.99 5.42 4.79
N PHE A 143 -4.96 6.16 5.21
CA PHE A 143 -4.71 6.62 6.56
C PHE A 143 -3.88 7.90 6.49
N LYS A 144 -3.84 8.65 7.59
CA LYS A 144 -3.11 9.93 7.65
C LYS A 144 -1.62 9.74 7.38
N THR A 145 -1.06 10.55 6.48
CA THR A 145 0.39 10.71 6.25
C THR A 145 0.79 12.17 6.36
N GLU A 146 2.07 12.45 6.60
CA GLU A 146 2.59 13.82 6.50
C GLU A 146 2.90 14.16 5.03
N GLU A 147 2.88 15.45 4.66
CA GLU A 147 3.13 15.91 3.28
C GLU A 147 4.43 15.32 2.68
N GLN A 148 5.51 15.33 3.47
CA GLN A 148 6.81 14.77 3.09
C GLN A 148 6.80 13.25 2.83
N GLU A 149 5.77 12.54 3.30
CA GLU A 149 5.63 11.08 3.18
C GLU A 149 4.71 10.69 2.01
N GLN A 150 3.96 11.61 1.41
CA GLN A 150 2.92 11.30 0.42
C GLN A 150 3.44 10.60 -0.85
N ASN A 151 4.71 10.81 -1.23
CA ASN A 151 5.31 10.20 -2.42
C ASN A 151 6.22 8.98 -2.13
N ASP A 152 6.70 8.81 -0.90
CA ASP A 152 7.62 7.72 -0.53
C ASP A 152 7.35 7.33 0.94
N TYR A 153 6.08 7.06 1.27
CA TYR A 153 5.72 6.63 2.62
C TYR A 153 6.48 5.36 2.95
N LYS A 154 7.44 5.48 3.85
CA LYS A 154 8.16 4.34 4.39
C LYS A 154 7.32 3.80 5.53
N ILE A 155 7.09 2.49 5.53
CA ILE A 155 6.47 1.83 6.68
C ILE A 155 7.32 2.10 7.91
N ILE A 156 6.80 2.93 8.82
CA ILE A 156 7.44 3.27 10.07
C ILE A 156 7.01 2.26 11.14
N TYR A 157 7.98 1.77 11.89
CA TYR A 157 7.72 0.81 12.96
C TYR A 157 6.89 1.43 14.08
N ASP A 158 5.79 0.75 14.41
CA ASP A 158 4.85 1.19 15.45
C ASP A 158 4.34 2.62 15.18
N ASP A 159 3.98 2.86 13.92
CA ASP A 159 3.28 4.07 13.49
C ASP A 159 1.83 4.02 13.97
N ALA A 160 1.44 4.99 14.80
CA ALA A 160 0.10 5.08 15.36
C ALA A 160 -0.99 5.21 14.27
N ARG A 161 -0.67 5.84 13.14
CA ARG A 161 -1.60 6.09 12.02
C ARG A 161 -1.86 4.80 11.26
N LEU A 162 -0.80 4.05 10.94
CA LEU A 162 -0.90 2.72 10.36
C LEU A 162 -1.57 1.72 11.32
N ASN A 163 -1.32 1.84 12.63
CA ASN A 163 -2.00 1.07 13.67
C ASN A 163 -3.52 1.35 13.73
N GLY A 164 -3.95 2.57 13.39
CA GLY A 164 -5.36 2.90 13.18
C GLY A 164 -5.95 2.05 12.06
N LEU A 165 -5.29 2.01 10.91
CA LEU A 165 -5.71 1.18 9.77
C LEU A 165 -5.75 -0.32 10.12
N TYR A 166 -4.75 -0.82 10.86
CA TYR A 166 -4.75 -2.21 11.35
C TYR A 166 -6.00 -2.55 12.16
N LYS A 167 -6.42 -1.67 13.06
CA LYS A 167 -7.62 -1.90 13.89
C LYS A 167 -8.89 -1.99 13.04
N ILE A 168 -9.01 -1.18 12.00
CA ILE A 168 -10.14 -1.20 11.07
C ILE A 168 -10.21 -2.56 10.35
N PHE A 169 -9.07 -3.05 9.84
CA PHE A 169 -9.00 -4.37 9.21
C PHE A 169 -9.26 -5.51 10.21
N GLN A 170 -8.78 -5.39 11.46
CA GLN A 170 -9.07 -6.39 12.50
C GLN A 170 -10.55 -6.44 12.88
N GLN A 171 -11.24 -5.29 12.87
CA GLN A 171 -12.69 -5.23 13.09
C GLN A 171 -13.46 -5.90 11.96
N ALA A 172 -13.05 -5.67 10.71
CA ALA A 172 -13.66 -6.33 9.55
C ALA A 172 -13.35 -7.83 9.46
N PHE A 173 -12.16 -8.25 9.91
CA PHE A 173 -11.70 -9.63 9.85
C PHE A 173 -11.28 -10.15 11.24
N PRO A 174 -12.24 -10.33 12.16
CA PRO A 174 -11.93 -10.73 13.53
C PRO A 174 -11.22 -12.09 13.57
N GLY A 175 -10.16 -12.17 14.40
CA GLY A 175 -9.39 -13.40 14.59
C GLY A 175 -8.42 -13.77 13.46
N ARG A 176 -8.36 -12.97 12.39
CA ARG A 176 -7.47 -13.22 11.27
C ARG A 176 -6.01 -12.90 11.61
N THR A 177 -5.11 -13.78 11.19
CA THR A 177 -3.66 -13.70 11.45
C THR A 177 -2.87 -14.26 10.26
N ARG A 178 -1.54 -14.06 10.23
CA ARG A 178 -0.64 -14.64 9.21
C ARG A 178 -0.82 -16.14 9.01
N ALA A 179 -1.21 -16.90 10.03
CA ALA A 179 -1.45 -18.34 9.89
C ALA A 179 -2.53 -18.67 8.85
N HIS A 180 -3.45 -17.75 8.58
CA HIS A 180 -4.52 -17.90 7.60
C HIS A 180 -4.06 -17.63 6.15
N ASN A 181 -2.85 -17.11 5.94
CA ASN A 181 -2.35 -16.79 4.61
C ASN A 181 -2.14 -18.04 3.72
N ILE A 182 -2.06 -19.23 4.32
CA ILE A 182 -1.87 -20.51 3.58
C ILE A 182 -3.17 -21.09 3.04
N SER A 183 -4.32 -20.53 3.43
CA SER A 183 -5.64 -21.01 3.01
C SER A 183 -6.22 -20.13 1.92
N THR A 184 -6.89 -20.73 0.94
CA THR A 184 -7.67 -19.99 -0.05
C THR A 184 -9.04 -19.66 0.53
N PRO A 185 -9.39 -18.38 0.72
CA PRO A 185 -10.68 -18.00 1.26
C PRO A 185 -11.79 -18.19 0.22
N SER A 186 -12.98 -18.53 0.68
CA SER A 186 -14.18 -18.57 -0.17
C SER A 186 -14.62 -17.15 -0.55
N ILE A 187 -15.34 -17.01 -1.67
CA ILE A 187 -15.72 -15.70 -2.22
C ILE A 187 -16.54 -14.85 -1.23
N ASN A 188 -17.38 -15.48 -0.42
CA ASN A 188 -18.18 -14.82 0.62
C ASN A 188 -17.36 -14.30 1.81
N GLN A 189 -16.08 -14.65 1.92
CA GLN A 189 -15.19 -14.10 2.94
C GLN A 189 -14.59 -12.75 2.52
N PHE A 190 -14.69 -12.38 1.23
CA PHE A 190 -14.11 -11.15 0.73
C PHE A 190 -14.88 -9.92 1.20
N ALA A 191 -14.14 -8.91 1.65
CA ALA A 191 -14.64 -7.55 1.80
C ALA A 191 -14.40 -6.73 0.53
N THR A 192 -15.07 -5.60 0.42
CA THR A 192 -14.84 -4.60 -0.62
C THR A 192 -14.28 -3.34 -0.01
N LEU A 193 -13.05 -2.97 -0.35
CA LEU A 193 -12.52 -1.63 -0.12
C LEU A 193 -13.15 -0.71 -1.18
N LYS A 194 -14.08 0.12 -0.75
CA LYS A 194 -14.83 1.04 -1.60
C LYS A 194 -14.27 2.45 -1.49
N LEU A 195 -13.95 3.05 -2.63
CA LEU A 195 -13.58 4.45 -2.77
C LEU A 195 -14.65 5.15 -3.61
N LYS A 196 -15.24 6.22 -3.08
CA LYS A 196 -16.24 7.03 -3.76
C LYS A 196 -15.70 8.40 -4.08
N PHE A 197 -15.92 8.84 -5.31
CA PHE A 197 -15.51 10.16 -5.77
C PHE A 197 -16.71 10.93 -6.33
N ASP A 198 -16.70 12.25 -6.13
CA ASP A 198 -17.67 13.14 -6.76
C ASP A 198 -17.33 13.44 -8.23
N ASP A 199 -18.13 14.30 -8.86
CA ASP A 199 -17.98 14.79 -10.24
C ASP A 199 -16.75 15.65 -10.48
N HIS A 200 -16.03 16.03 -9.42
CA HIS A 200 -14.75 16.73 -9.49
C HIS A 200 -13.57 15.79 -9.17
N PHE A 201 -13.82 14.49 -8.99
CA PHE A 201 -12.84 13.50 -8.53
C PHE A 201 -12.25 13.76 -7.15
N GLU A 202 -12.99 14.44 -6.27
CA GLU A 202 -12.67 14.51 -4.85
C GLU A 202 -13.17 13.25 -4.13
N LEU A 203 -12.40 12.74 -3.17
CA LEU A 203 -12.76 11.55 -2.41
C LEU A 203 -13.83 11.89 -1.38
N THR A 204 -15.06 11.41 -1.59
CA THR A 204 -16.20 11.66 -0.69
C THR A 204 -16.32 10.61 0.39
N GLU A 205 -16.01 9.35 0.07
CA GLU A 205 -16.02 8.26 1.04
C GLU A 205 -14.93 7.23 0.76
N ALA A 206 -14.30 6.73 1.82
CA ALA A 206 -13.46 5.54 1.78
C ALA A 206 -13.83 4.60 2.93
N TYR A 207 -14.08 3.34 2.62
CA TYR A 207 -14.45 2.36 3.64
C TYR A 207 -14.22 0.92 3.18
N LEU A 208 -14.06 0.03 4.15
CA LEU A 208 -14.13 -1.40 3.92
C LEU A 208 -15.56 -1.88 4.19
N GLN A 209 -16.15 -2.62 3.25
CA GLN A 209 -17.49 -3.19 3.37
C GLN A 209 -17.41 -4.71 3.50
N LYS A 210 -17.97 -5.26 4.57
CA LYS A 210 -18.00 -6.70 4.81
C LYS A 210 -19.27 -7.11 5.53
N ASP A 211 -19.92 -8.17 5.05
CA ASP A 211 -21.12 -8.76 5.67
C ASP A 211 -22.23 -7.71 5.93
N GLY A 212 -22.39 -6.76 4.99
CA GLY A 212 -23.34 -5.65 5.10
C GLY A 212 -22.92 -4.51 6.02
N GLN A 213 -21.78 -4.62 6.71
CA GLN A 213 -21.23 -3.59 7.59
C GLN A 213 -20.22 -2.70 6.85
N LYS A 214 -20.19 -1.42 7.23
CA LYS A 214 -19.28 -0.40 6.71
C LYS A 214 -18.27 -0.02 7.79
N PHE A 215 -16.98 -0.21 7.51
CA PHE A 215 -15.86 0.18 8.35
C PHE A 215 -15.16 1.37 7.69
N VAL A 216 -15.47 2.58 8.17
CA VAL A 216 -14.98 3.85 7.59
C VAL A 216 -13.46 3.96 7.73
N LEU A 217 -12.81 4.50 6.70
CA LEU A 217 -11.41 4.93 6.71
C LEU A 217 -11.37 6.46 6.86
N PRO A 218 -11.47 6.99 8.10
CA PRO A 218 -11.73 8.41 8.34
C PRO A 218 -10.58 9.32 7.91
N ASP A 219 -9.36 8.78 7.85
CA ASP A 219 -8.16 9.52 7.51
C ASP A 219 -7.69 9.24 6.07
N ALA A 220 -8.56 8.67 5.22
CA ALA A 220 -8.22 8.46 3.82
C ALA A 220 -8.24 9.79 3.07
N GLU A 221 -7.17 10.09 2.33
CA GLU A 221 -7.00 11.39 1.69
C GLU A 221 -6.28 11.27 0.35
N ILE A 222 -6.78 12.00 -0.66
CA ILE A 222 -6.08 12.23 -1.92
C ILE A 222 -4.91 13.17 -1.64
N HIS A 223 -3.69 12.74 -1.97
CA HIS A 223 -2.53 13.63 -1.89
C HIS A 223 -2.08 14.15 -3.24
N GLN A 224 -2.46 13.49 -4.35
CA GLN A 224 -2.13 13.97 -5.68
C GLN A 224 -3.20 13.58 -6.70
N ARG A 225 -3.63 14.58 -7.46
CA ARG A 225 -4.45 14.46 -8.66
C ARG A 225 -3.71 15.10 -9.82
N TYR A 226 -3.65 14.43 -10.97
CA TYR A 226 -3.00 14.97 -12.16
C TYR A 226 -3.65 14.43 -13.43
N GLU A 227 -3.82 15.31 -14.41
CA GLU A 227 -4.29 14.95 -15.75
C GLU A 227 -3.18 14.20 -16.50
N ILE A 228 -3.55 13.11 -17.16
CA ILE A 228 -2.65 12.32 -18.00
C ILE A 228 -2.80 12.83 -19.43
N ASN A 229 -1.88 13.70 -19.83
CA ASN A 229 -1.74 14.08 -21.24
C ASN A 229 -1.46 12.81 -22.07
N ASN A 230 -2.11 12.68 -23.22
CA ASN A 230 -2.06 11.51 -24.14
C ASN A 230 -0.65 11.10 -24.64
N THR A 231 0.43 11.73 -24.18
CA THR A 231 1.81 11.29 -24.42
C THR A 231 2.17 10.14 -23.47
N ALA A 232 1.62 8.96 -23.75
CA ALA A 232 2.11 7.71 -23.18
C ALA A 232 3.54 7.47 -23.68
N TYR A 233 4.53 7.59 -22.80
CA TYR A 233 5.78 6.86 -22.99
C TYR A 233 5.47 5.39 -22.64
N TYR A 234 5.29 4.59 -23.69
CA TYR A 234 5.40 3.13 -23.63
C TYR A 234 6.82 2.71 -23.28
#